data_AF-A0A5K9RUY2-F1
#
_entry.id   AF-A0A5K9RUY2-F1
#
_cell.length_a   1.000
_cell.length_b   1.000
_cell.length_c   1.000
_cell.angle_alpha   90.00
_cell.angle_beta   90.00
_cell.angle_gamma   90.00
#
_symmetry.space_group_name_H-M   'P 1'
#
loop_
_entity.id
_entity.type
_entity.pdbx_description
1 polymer ?
#
loop_
_entity_poly.entity_id
_entity_poly.type
_entity_poly.pdbx_seq_one_letter_code
_entity_poly.pdbx_strand_id
1 'polypeptide(L)'
;MNELGMELSKQQGNGVMAHATASREMEEVKGQIFMAQNFPRNQYQAEIRILEACKRLRLAETAIYQYPRGGQKVIGPSIRLAEVLAQNWGNISFGVKELERNDHESTAMAYAWDAETNTRTEKIFTVPHKRTTKKGTQMVTDERDIYELVANMGSRRLRACLLSVIPGDIVEAAMQQCNETLRNGGGEKPLKDRVGAMLTYLKEQFGVTQSQVEKRFGYKTDSFTEYDLVQTKNIINSIKDGMSKIEDWFDKDLPTKTDSSKSELAKELEPEKEEVKTDDKEQVVETNQGKLL
;
A
#
# COMPACT_ATOMS: atom_id res chain seq x y z
N MET A 1 17.82 -6.26 55.88
CA MET A 1 18.64 -5.84 54.73
C MET A 1 18.13 -4.49 54.28
N ASN A 2 18.98 -3.46 54.24
CA ASN A 2 18.59 -2.09 53.91
C ASN A 2 18.15 -1.95 52.45
N GLU A 3 17.00 -1.32 52.22
CA GLU A 3 16.46 -0.97 50.89
C GLU A 3 17.46 -0.18 50.03
N LEU A 4 18.25 0.70 50.66
CA LEU A 4 19.30 1.48 50.00
C LEU A 4 20.40 0.60 49.35
N GLY A 5 20.74 -0.52 49.99
CA GLY A 5 21.72 -1.47 49.47
C GLY A 5 21.18 -2.30 48.30
N MET A 6 19.86 -2.54 48.28
CA MET A 6 19.18 -3.17 47.15
C MET A 6 19.02 -2.22 45.96
N GLU A 7 18.78 -0.92 46.19
CA GLU A 7 18.73 0.10 45.14
C GLU A 7 20.10 0.33 44.48
N LEU A 8 21.19 0.45 45.26
CA LEU A 8 22.54 0.61 44.71
C LEU A 8 22.96 -0.61 43.87
N SER A 9 22.63 -1.82 44.33
CA SER A 9 22.91 -3.07 43.62
C SER A 9 22.11 -3.16 42.31
N LYS A 10 20.84 -2.76 42.31
CA LYS A 10 20.03 -2.64 41.08
C LYS A 10 20.58 -1.59 40.12
N GLN A 11 21.05 -0.45 40.63
CA GLN A 11 21.59 0.63 39.80
C GLN A 11 22.96 0.24 39.19
N GLN A 12 23.83 -0.43 39.94
CA GLN A 12 25.08 -1.01 39.41
C GLN A 12 24.81 -2.13 38.39
N GLY A 13 23.84 -3.02 38.66
CA GLY A 13 23.43 -4.07 37.72
C GLY A 13 22.90 -3.50 36.40
N ASN A 14 22.07 -2.45 36.46
CA ASN A 14 21.57 -1.76 35.27
C ASN A 14 22.69 -1.06 34.48
N GLY A 15 23.67 -0.44 35.17
CA GLY A 15 24.82 0.19 34.52
C GLY A 15 25.70 -0.81 33.75
N VAL A 16 26.00 -1.97 34.35
CA VAL A 16 26.77 -3.03 33.69
C VAL A 16 26.03 -3.57 32.46
N MET A 17 24.71 -3.76 32.55
CA MET A 17 23.89 -4.21 31.42
C MET A 17 23.84 -3.18 30.29
N ALA A 18 23.66 -1.88 30.59
CA ALA A 18 23.65 -0.81 29.61
C ALA A 18 25.02 -0.62 28.91
N HIS A 19 26.12 -0.78 29.66
CA HIS A 19 27.46 -0.75 29.07
C HIS A 19 27.72 -1.96 28.16
N ALA A 20 27.24 -3.15 28.54
CA ALA A 20 27.39 -4.35 27.73
C ALA A 20 26.60 -4.28 26.41
N THR A 21 25.37 -3.75 26.42
CA THR A 21 24.58 -3.56 25.19
C THR A 21 25.23 -2.54 24.25
N ALA A 22 25.64 -1.38 24.77
CA ALA A 22 26.29 -0.35 23.97
C ALA A 22 27.62 -0.84 23.36
N SER A 23 28.40 -1.61 24.13
CA SER A 23 29.64 -2.23 23.63
C SER A 23 29.36 -3.22 22.49
N ARG A 24 28.35 -4.08 22.63
CA ARG A 24 27.96 -5.05 21.60
C ARG A 24 27.51 -4.37 20.30
N GLU A 25 26.64 -3.36 20.41
CA GLU A 25 26.15 -2.62 19.24
C GLU A 25 27.29 -1.90 18.50
N MET A 26 28.23 -1.33 19.25
CA MET A 26 29.42 -0.70 18.67
C MET A 26 30.30 -1.72 17.92
N GLU A 27 30.55 -2.88 18.51
CA GLU A 27 31.35 -3.94 17.87
C GLU A 27 30.63 -4.55 16.66
N GLU A 28 29.30 -4.66 16.68
CA GLU A 28 28.51 -5.10 15.52
C GLU A 28 28.63 -4.12 14.35
N VAL A 29 28.49 -2.81 14.62
CA VAL A 29 28.64 -1.74 13.62
C VAL A 29 30.07 -1.72 13.06
N LYS A 30 31.08 -1.79 13.93
CA LYS A 30 32.49 -1.87 13.49
C LYS A 30 32.75 -3.11 12.65
N GLY A 31 32.23 -4.27 13.06
CA GLY A 31 32.36 -5.54 12.34
C GLY A 31 31.74 -5.48 10.94
N GLN A 32 30.54 -4.90 10.81
CA GLN A 32 29.88 -4.74 9.51
C GLN A 32 30.68 -3.85 8.55
N ILE A 33 31.16 -2.68 9.03
CA ILE A 33 32.00 -1.78 8.23
C ILE A 33 33.31 -2.46 7.87
N PHE A 34 33.99 -3.08 8.84
CA PHE A 34 35.26 -3.75 8.61
C PHE A 34 35.14 -4.86 7.56
N MET A 35 34.11 -5.71 7.64
CA MET A 35 33.88 -6.75 6.65
C MET A 35 33.53 -6.18 5.27
N ALA A 36 32.69 -5.15 5.21
CA ALA A 36 32.31 -4.51 3.94
C ALA A 36 33.51 -3.84 3.24
N GLN A 37 34.41 -3.21 4.00
CA GLN A 37 35.61 -2.57 3.44
C GLN A 37 36.68 -3.59 3.01
N ASN A 38 36.83 -4.72 3.72
CA ASN A 38 37.77 -5.77 3.33
C ASN A 38 37.25 -6.63 2.17
N PHE A 39 35.93 -6.77 2.04
CA PHE A 39 35.27 -7.57 1.02
C PHE A 39 34.23 -6.71 0.27
N PRO A 40 34.69 -5.70 -0.50
CA PRO A 40 33.78 -4.86 -1.27
C PRO A 40 33.08 -5.70 -2.35
N ARG A 41 31.83 -5.38 -2.62
CA ARG A 41 31.04 -6.08 -3.63
C ARG A 41 31.54 -5.74 -5.04
N ASN A 42 31.45 -6.73 -5.92
CA ASN A 42 31.53 -6.49 -7.35
C ASN A 42 30.14 -6.10 -7.87
N GLN A 43 29.96 -4.82 -8.23
CA GLN A 43 28.67 -4.27 -8.66
C GLN A 43 28.11 -4.98 -9.90
N TYR A 44 28.96 -5.29 -10.88
CA TYR A 44 28.55 -6.02 -12.08
C TYR A 44 28.02 -7.42 -11.76
N GLN A 45 28.71 -8.15 -10.87
CA GLN A 45 28.21 -9.46 -10.44
C GLN A 45 26.95 -9.37 -9.58
N ALA A 46 26.83 -8.31 -8.77
CA ALA A 46 25.62 -8.05 -7.99
C ALA A 46 24.41 -7.80 -8.89
N GLU A 47 24.58 -6.97 -9.92
CA GLU A 47 23.56 -6.72 -10.94
C GLU A 47 23.15 -8.01 -11.66
N ILE A 48 24.11 -8.84 -12.11
CA ILE A 48 23.79 -10.14 -12.73
C ILE A 48 22.95 -11.01 -11.80
N ARG A 49 23.33 -11.13 -10.51
CA ARG A 49 22.55 -11.93 -9.54
C ARG A 49 21.13 -11.39 -9.36
N ILE A 50 20.97 -10.06 -9.34
CA ILE A 50 19.67 -9.40 -9.28
C ILE A 50 18.82 -9.77 -10.51
N LEU A 51 19.38 -9.63 -11.72
CA LEU A 51 18.67 -9.91 -12.96
C LEU A 51 18.31 -11.40 -13.07
N GLU A 52 19.22 -12.32 -12.71
CA GLU A 52 18.94 -13.76 -12.64
C GLU A 52 17.81 -14.06 -11.63
N ALA A 53 17.79 -13.42 -10.47
CA ALA A 53 16.69 -13.58 -9.53
C ALA A 53 15.36 -13.12 -10.12
N CYS A 54 15.36 -12.02 -10.90
CA CYS A 54 14.20 -11.43 -11.57
C CYS A 54 13.66 -12.25 -12.75
N LYS A 55 14.44 -13.22 -13.26
CA LYS A 55 13.99 -14.23 -14.24
C LYS A 55 13.07 -15.30 -13.65
N ARG A 56 12.96 -15.40 -12.32
CA ARG A 56 12.04 -16.35 -11.68
C ARG A 56 10.60 -15.85 -11.74
N LEU A 57 9.73 -16.62 -12.39
CA LEU A 57 8.33 -16.24 -12.58
C LEU A 57 7.60 -15.89 -11.27
N ARG A 58 7.77 -16.70 -10.22
CA ARG A 58 7.13 -16.46 -8.91
C ARG A 58 7.58 -15.16 -8.24
N LEU A 59 8.83 -14.73 -8.47
CA LEU A 59 9.26 -13.41 -8.00
C LEU A 59 8.60 -12.32 -8.84
N ALA A 60 8.65 -12.45 -10.17
CA ALA A 60 8.11 -11.46 -11.09
C ALA A 60 6.61 -11.18 -10.85
N GLU A 61 5.82 -12.20 -10.52
CA GLU A 61 4.39 -12.08 -10.17
C GLU A 61 4.12 -11.20 -8.94
N THR A 62 5.11 -11.02 -8.07
CA THR A 62 5.00 -10.24 -6.82
C THR A 62 5.97 -9.06 -6.75
N ALA A 63 6.77 -8.83 -7.79
CA ALA A 63 7.85 -7.85 -7.82
C ALA A 63 7.35 -6.41 -7.94
N ILE A 64 6.12 -6.22 -8.42
CA ILE A 64 5.51 -4.91 -8.65
C ILE A 64 4.37 -4.74 -7.66
N TYR A 65 4.17 -3.51 -7.18
CA TYR A 65 2.91 -3.11 -6.57
C TYR A 65 2.24 -2.07 -7.46
N GLN A 66 0.91 -2.11 -7.49
CA GLN A 66 0.10 -1.20 -8.30
C GLN A 66 -1.14 -0.78 -7.53
N TYR A 67 -1.47 0.50 -7.59
CA TYR A 67 -2.71 1.02 -7.00
C TYR A 67 -3.25 2.22 -7.79
N PRO A 68 -4.58 2.39 -7.86
CA PRO A 68 -5.19 3.55 -8.51
C PRO A 68 -5.06 4.81 -7.65
N ARG A 69 -4.78 5.96 -8.29
CA ARG A 69 -4.78 7.29 -7.69
C ARG A 69 -5.21 8.32 -8.73
N GLY A 70 -6.30 9.04 -8.45
CA GLY A 70 -6.80 10.11 -9.33
C GLY A 70 -7.17 9.64 -10.74
N GLY A 71 -7.68 8.42 -10.90
CA GLY A 71 -8.02 7.83 -12.22
C GLY A 71 -6.82 7.33 -13.02
N GLN A 72 -5.60 7.47 -12.50
CA GLN A 72 -4.38 6.88 -13.05
C GLN A 72 -3.89 5.74 -12.15
N LYS A 73 -3.01 4.89 -12.66
CA LYS A 73 -2.35 3.85 -11.87
C LYS A 73 -0.94 4.28 -11.48
N VAL A 74 -0.60 4.07 -10.21
CA VAL A 74 0.77 4.24 -9.71
C VAL A 74 1.41 2.86 -9.63
N ILE A 75 2.56 2.73 -10.28
CA ILE A 75 3.35 1.49 -10.35
C ILE A 75 4.68 1.73 -9.67
N GLY A 76 5.17 0.73 -8.95
CA GLY A 76 6.54 0.75 -8.46
C GLY A 76 7.02 -0.62 -8.01
N PRO A 77 8.31 -0.72 -7.61
CA PRO A 77 8.87 -1.95 -7.08
C PRO A 77 8.20 -2.30 -5.76
N SER A 78 7.88 -3.57 -5.54
CA SER A 78 7.29 -4.04 -4.29
C SER A 78 8.35 -4.18 -3.19
N ILE A 79 7.93 -4.42 -1.95
CA ILE A 79 8.88 -4.77 -0.89
C ILE A 79 9.61 -6.08 -1.21
N ARG A 80 8.96 -7.04 -1.88
CA ARG A 80 9.58 -8.31 -2.26
C ARG A 80 10.71 -8.13 -3.27
N LEU A 81 10.52 -7.24 -4.25
CA LEU A 81 11.62 -6.88 -5.15
C LEU A 81 12.73 -6.18 -4.37
N ALA A 82 12.41 -5.19 -3.53
CA ALA A 82 13.42 -4.46 -2.74
C ALA A 82 14.24 -5.39 -1.82
N GLU A 83 13.62 -6.37 -1.19
CA GLU A 83 14.30 -7.40 -0.38
C GLU A 83 15.27 -8.23 -1.24
N VAL A 84 14.87 -8.65 -2.43
CA VAL A 84 15.73 -9.38 -3.37
C VAL A 84 16.89 -8.51 -3.86
N LEU A 85 16.65 -7.23 -4.13
CA LEU A 85 17.71 -6.29 -4.49
C LEU A 85 18.74 -6.21 -3.36
N ALA A 86 18.29 -5.98 -2.12
CA ALA A 86 19.18 -5.88 -0.96
C ALA A 86 19.99 -7.17 -0.72
N GLN A 87 19.34 -8.33 -0.85
CA GLN A 87 19.97 -9.64 -0.70
C GLN A 87 21.11 -9.87 -1.70
N ASN A 88 20.97 -9.37 -2.94
CA ASN A 88 21.92 -9.62 -4.02
C ASN A 88 22.94 -8.49 -4.24
N TRP A 89 22.59 -7.26 -3.82
CA TRP A 89 23.48 -6.10 -3.83
C TRP A 89 24.67 -6.31 -2.88
N GLY A 90 24.41 -6.90 -1.70
CA GLY A 90 25.44 -7.21 -0.70
C GLY A 90 25.84 -6.00 0.13
N ASN A 91 26.47 -6.23 1.28
CA ASN A 91 26.92 -5.20 2.23
C ASN A 91 25.83 -4.22 2.71
N ILE A 92 24.56 -4.61 2.64
CA ILE A 92 23.43 -3.82 3.16
C ILE A 92 22.87 -4.46 4.44
N SER A 93 22.73 -3.64 5.49
CA SER A 93 21.94 -3.91 6.68
C SER A 93 20.61 -3.16 6.60
N PHE A 94 19.48 -3.83 6.84
CA PHE A 94 18.16 -3.21 6.72
C PHE A 94 17.14 -3.89 7.63
N GLY A 95 16.06 -3.19 7.97
CA GLY A 95 14.97 -3.77 8.74
C GLY A 95 13.97 -2.77 9.28
N VAL A 96 13.05 -3.29 10.09
CA VAL A 96 12.08 -2.51 10.87
C VAL A 96 12.30 -2.84 12.34
N LYS A 97 12.32 -1.82 13.19
CA LYS A 97 12.38 -1.93 14.65
C LYS A 97 11.22 -1.18 15.25
N GLU A 98 10.46 -1.81 16.12
CA GLU A 98 9.53 -1.12 17.00
C GLU A 98 10.36 -0.51 18.14
N LEU A 99 10.25 0.81 18.32
CA LEU A 99 11.04 1.57 19.29
C LEU A 99 10.29 1.70 20.62
N GLU A 100 8.99 1.99 20.53
CA GLU A 100 8.12 2.21 21.67
C GLU A 100 6.71 1.80 21.30
N ARG A 101 5.97 1.25 22.26
CA ARG A 101 4.56 0.92 22.11
C ARG A 101 3.80 1.34 23.36
N ASN A 102 2.67 2.02 23.16
CA ASN A 102 1.68 2.30 24.18
C ASN A 102 0.31 1.74 23.75
N ASP A 103 -0.74 1.97 24.53
CA ASP A 103 -2.07 1.42 24.26
C ASP A 103 -2.71 1.99 22.97
N HIS A 104 -2.28 3.16 22.52
CA HIS A 104 -2.92 3.90 21.42
C HIS A 104 -2.10 3.94 20.14
N GLU A 105 -0.78 3.77 20.21
CA GLU A 105 0.12 3.83 19.08
C GLU A 105 1.46 3.12 19.32
N SER A 106 2.11 2.78 18.21
CA SER A 106 3.47 2.25 18.19
C SER A 106 4.38 3.18 17.39
N THR A 107 5.53 3.53 17.95
CA THR A 107 6.60 4.22 17.23
C THR A 107 7.56 3.17 16.68
N ALA A 108 7.74 3.17 15.36
CA ALA A 108 8.64 2.24 14.68
C ALA A 108 9.63 2.99 13.79
N MET A 109 10.75 2.33 13.49
CA MET A 109 11.79 2.81 12.60
C MET A 109 12.03 1.79 11.50
N ALA A 110 12.00 2.24 10.25
CA ALA A 110 12.51 1.47 9.13
C ALA A 110 13.86 2.04 8.69
N TYR A 111 14.83 1.18 8.41
CA TYR A 111 16.17 1.60 8.04
C TYR A 111 16.77 0.75 6.93
N ALA A 112 17.69 1.34 6.19
CA ALA A 112 18.61 0.66 5.29
C ALA A 112 19.95 1.37 5.35
N TRP A 113 21.03 0.60 5.42
CA TRP A 113 22.39 1.07 5.52
C TRP A 113 23.30 0.20 4.66
N ASP A 114 23.92 0.82 3.66
CA ASP A 114 25.00 0.20 2.91
C ASP A 114 26.32 0.45 3.63
N ALA A 115 26.87 -0.58 4.27
CA ALA A 115 28.07 -0.49 5.09
C ALA A 115 29.35 -0.25 4.27
N GLU A 116 29.32 -0.50 2.96
CA GLU A 116 30.48 -0.30 2.07
C GLU A 116 30.58 1.17 1.62
N THR A 117 29.48 1.80 1.20
CA THR A 117 29.47 3.23 0.81
C THR A 117 29.14 4.17 1.97
N ASN A 118 28.70 3.61 3.10
CA ASN A 118 28.17 4.30 4.26
C ASN A 118 26.88 5.11 3.99
N THR A 119 26.18 4.83 2.88
CA THR A 119 24.86 5.43 2.59
C THR A 119 23.81 4.86 3.52
N ARG A 120 23.13 5.71 4.30
CA ARG A 120 22.14 5.30 5.31
C ARG A 120 20.87 6.15 5.23
N THR A 121 19.73 5.47 5.29
CA THR A 121 18.41 6.10 5.40
C THR A 121 17.64 5.49 6.54
N GLU A 122 17.07 6.35 7.38
CA GLU A 122 16.17 5.97 8.47
C GLU A 122 14.87 6.75 8.39
N LYS A 123 13.78 6.08 8.73
CA LYS A 123 12.45 6.67 8.78
C LYS A 123 11.79 6.22 10.07
N ILE A 124 11.72 7.14 11.04
CA ILE A 124 10.94 6.97 12.27
C ILE A 124 9.50 7.41 11.98
N PHE A 125 8.53 6.65 12.45
CA PHE A 125 7.12 6.90 12.19
C PHE A 125 6.24 6.31 13.29
N THR A 126 5.15 7.00 13.56
CA THR A 126 4.13 6.57 14.51
C THR A 126 2.99 5.87 13.77
N VAL A 127 2.51 4.78 14.34
CA VAL A 127 1.40 3.96 13.86
C VAL A 127 0.29 3.99 14.90
N PRO A 128 -0.75 4.81 14.70
CA PRO A 128 -1.92 4.79 15.57
C PRO A 128 -2.63 3.43 15.49
N HIS A 129 -3.01 2.85 16.63
CA HIS A 129 -3.74 1.60 16.76
C HIS A 129 -5.22 1.79 16.40
N LYS A 130 -5.48 2.24 15.18
CA LYS A 130 -6.83 2.46 14.67
C LYS A 130 -6.94 1.98 13.22
N ARG A 131 -8.08 1.38 12.91
CA ARG A 131 -8.45 0.93 11.56
C ARG A 131 -9.65 1.74 11.09
N THR A 132 -9.44 2.49 10.01
CA THR A 132 -10.52 3.23 9.35
C THR A 132 -11.21 2.35 8.32
N THR A 133 -12.52 2.21 8.44
CA THR A 133 -13.37 1.48 7.51
C THR A 133 -14.44 2.42 6.95
N LYS A 134 -15.19 1.99 5.92
CA LYS A 134 -16.35 2.74 5.41
C LYS A 134 -17.42 3.01 6.48
N LYS A 135 -17.44 2.22 7.56
CA LYS A 135 -18.39 2.32 8.67
C LYS A 135 -17.89 3.20 9.83
N GLY A 136 -16.69 3.77 9.72
CA GLY A 136 -16.07 4.59 10.76
C GLY A 136 -14.66 4.11 11.15
N THR A 137 -14.06 4.83 12.09
CA THR A 137 -12.75 4.49 12.66
C THR A 137 -12.94 3.72 13.95
N GLN A 138 -12.28 2.57 14.07
CA GLN A 138 -12.30 1.73 15.26
C GLN A 138 -10.89 1.56 15.81
N MET A 139 -10.74 1.53 17.14
CA MET A 139 -9.47 1.21 17.76
C MET A 139 -9.18 -0.28 17.60
N VAL A 140 -7.92 -0.59 17.33
CA VAL A 140 -7.39 -1.95 17.23
C VAL A 140 -6.80 -2.29 18.59
N THR A 141 -7.40 -3.25 19.28
CA THR A 141 -6.95 -3.66 20.63
C THR A 141 -6.28 -5.02 20.64
N ASP A 142 -6.53 -5.85 19.62
CA ASP A 142 -5.92 -7.17 19.50
C ASP A 142 -4.42 -7.04 19.16
N GLU A 143 -3.58 -7.73 19.93
CA GLU A 143 -2.12 -7.61 19.81
C GLU A 143 -1.59 -8.10 18.47
N ARG A 144 -2.22 -9.13 17.90
CA ARG A 144 -1.84 -9.67 16.60
C ARG A 144 -2.20 -8.67 15.50
N ASP A 145 -3.40 -8.11 15.54
CA ASP A 145 -3.80 -7.06 14.58
C ASP A 145 -2.88 -5.83 14.68
N ILE A 146 -2.47 -5.42 15.88
CA ILE A 146 -1.51 -4.32 16.08
C ILE A 146 -0.16 -4.67 15.45
N TYR A 147 0.37 -5.86 15.73
CA TYR A 147 1.63 -6.33 15.15
C TYR A 147 1.58 -6.34 13.62
N GLU A 148 0.52 -6.91 13.03
CA GLU A 148 0.32 -6.95 11.58
C GLU A 148 0.20 -5.53 10.97
N LEU A 149 -0.45 -4.60 11.68
CA LEU A 149 -0.58 -3.20 11.27
C LEU A 149 0.79 -2.49 11.25
N VAL A 150 1.58 -2.63 12.32
CA VAL A 150 2.92 -2.03 12.43
C VAL A 150 3.85 -2.64 11.38
N ALA A 151 3.84 -3.97 11.20
CA ALA A 151 4.62 -4.66 10.19
C ALA A 151 4.27 -4.20 8.77
N ASN A 152 2.99 -4.02 8.44
CA ASN A 152 2.56 -3.50 7.14
C ASN A 152 3.08 -2.07 6.92
N MET A 153 2.91 -1.18 7.90
CA MET A 153 3.39 0.21 7.82
C MET A 153 4.91 0.30 7.74
N GLY A 154 5.62 -0.60 8.45
CA GLY A 154 7.06 -0.76 8.40
C GLY A 154 7.54 -1.23 7.04
N SER A 155 6.93 -2.25 6.45
CA SER A 155 7.33 -2.80 5.14
C SER A 155 7.33 -1.74 4.03
N ARG A 156 6.36 -0.81 4.04
CA ARG A 156 6.28 0.29 3.06
C ARG A 156 7.43 1.28 3.19
N ARG A 157 7.85 1.56 4.43
CA ARG A 157 8.94 2.50 4.72
C ARG A 157 10.30 1.84 4.56
N LEU A 158 10.43 0.57 4.93
CA LEU A 158 11.61 -0.25 4.66
C LEU A 158 11.90 -0.29 3.17
N ARG A 159 10.86 -0.54 2.37
CA ARG A 159 10.97 -0.46 0.91
C ARG A 159 11.51 0.90 0.46
N ALA A 160 10.98 2.00 0.99
CA ALA A 160 11.47 3.34 0.65
C ALA A 160 12.94 3.55 1.08
N CYS A 161 13.37 3.01 2.22
CA CYS A 161 14.77 3.06 2.65
C CYS A 161 15.68 2.25 1.71
N LEU A 162 15.30 1.02 1.36
CA LEU A 162 16.06 0.18 0.43
C LEU A 162 16.23 0.84 -0.94
N LEU A 163 15.14 1.39 -1.50
CA LEU A 163 15.17 2.09 -2.79
C LEU A 163 15.94 3.41 -2.76
N SER A 164 16.19 3.98 -1.57
CA SER A 164 17.03 5.17 -1.44
C SER A 164 18.52 4.85 -1.36
N VAL A 165 18.87 3.62 -1.00
CA VAL A 165 20.25 3.16 -0.82
C VAL A 165 20.76 2.45 -2.08
N ILE A 166 19.91 1.70 -2.76
CA ILE A 166 20.26 0.97 -3.98
C ILE A 166 20.13 1.92 -5.18
N PRO A 167 21.11 1.95 -6.12
CA PRO A 167 21.05 2.81 -7.30
C PRO A 167 19.78 2.60 -8.13
N GLY A 168 19.20 3.70 -8.62
CA GLY A 168 17.89 3.69 -9.29
C GLY A 168 17.89 2.92 -10.61
N ASP A 169 18.98 2.98 -11.36
CA ASP A 169 19.21 2.23 -12.60
C ASP A 169 19.16 0.71 -12.37
N ILE A 170 19.72 0.22 -11.26
CA ILE A 170 19.65 -1.20 -10.86
C ILE A 170 18.21 -1.60 -10.52
N VAL A 171 17.46 -0.73 -9.85
CA VAL A 171 16.03 -0.96 -9.54
C VAL A 171 15.21 -1.03 -10.83
N GLU A 172 15.44 -0.10 -11.76
CA GLU A 172 14.74 -0.02 -13.04
C GLU A 172 15.04 -1.24 -13.91
N ALA A 173 16.30 -1.66 -14.02
CA ALA A 173 16.71 -2.85 -14.74
C ALA A 173 16.04 -4.12 -14.17
N ALA A 174 15.98 -4.24 -12.84
CA ALA A 174 15.30 -5.35 -12.18
C ALA A 174 13.79 -5.37 -12.46
N MET A 175 13.13 -4.21 -12.44
CA MET A 175 11.71 -4.09 -12.79
C MET A 175 11.45 -4.46 -14.26
N GLN A 176 12.30 -4.00 -15.18
CA GLN A 176 12.20 -4.36 -16.59
C GLN A 176 12.34 -5.88 -16.77
N GLN A 177 13.34 -6.49 -16.15
CA GLN A 177 13.54 -7.93 -16.22
C GLN A 177 12.34 -8.71 -15.66
N CYS A 178 11.73 -8.27 -14.56
CA CYS A 178 10.50 -8.89 -14.06
C CYS A 178 9.33 -8.77 -15.06
N ASN A 179 9.15 -7.61 -15.69
CA ASN A 179 8.12 -7.44 -16.72
C ASN A 179 8.36 -8.36 -17.93
N GLU A 180 9.61 -8.49 -18.37
CA GLU A 180 9.98 -9.42 -19.44
C GLU A 180 9.69 -10.88 -19.05
N THR A 181 10.02 -11.26 -17.82
CA THR A 181 9.71 -12.58 -17.27
C THR A 181 8.21 -12.86 -17.28
N LEU A 182 7.39 -11.89 -16.87
CA LEU A 182 5.93 -12.03 -16.90
C LEU A 182 5.40 -12.14 -18.33
N ARG A 183 5.91 -11.33 -19.25
CA ARG A 183 5.54 -11.38 -20.67
C ARG A 183 5.84 -12.76 -21.26
N ASN A 184 7.03 -13.29 -20.99
CA ASN A 184 7.45 -14.60 -21.50
C ASN A 184 6.68 -15.75 -20.82
N GLY A 185 6.38 -15.63 -19.52
CA GLY A 185 5.59 -16.62 -18.78
C GLY A 185 4.08 -16.58 -19.07
N GLY A 186 3.60 -15.49 -19.67
CA GLY A 186 2.20 -15.24 -19.98
C GLY A 186 1.69 -15.88 -21.27
N GLY A 187 2.57 -16.53 -22.04
CA GLY A 187 2.26 -17.20 -23.30
C GLY A 187 2.53 -16.35 -24.55
N GLU A 188 2.47 -16.97 -25.72
CA GLU A 188 2.88 -16.34 -27.00
C GLU A 188 1.91 -15.27 -27.53
N LYS A 189 0.70 -15.19 -26.96
CA LYS A 189 -0.34 -14.28 -27.45
C LYS A 189 -0.10 -12.84 -27.00
N PRO A 190 -0.41 -11.84 -27.86
CA PRO A 190 -0.39 -10.43 -27.49
C PRO A 190 -1.19 -10.15 -26.20
N LEU A 191 -0.73 -9.17 -25.41
CA LEU A 191 -1.35 -8.80 -24.14
C LEU A 191 -2.85 -8.50 -24.30
N LYS A 192 -3.23 -7.76 -25.35
CA LYS A 192 -4.63 -7.38 -25.63
C LYS A 192 -5.53 -8.60 -25.80
N ASP A 193 -5.07 -9.62 -26.51
CA ASP A 193 -5.82 -10.84 -26.74
C ASP A 193 -5.98 -11.65 -25.45
N ARG A 194 -4.94 -11.66 -24.60
CA ARG A 194 -4.98 -12.30 -23.28
C ARG A 194 -5.93 -11.59 -22.32
N VAL A 195 -5.98 -10.25 -22.36
CA VAL A 195 -6.97 -9.45 -21.62
C VAL A 195 -8.39 -9.77 -22.10
N GLY A 196 -8.62 -9.83 -23.42
CA GLY A 196 -9.92 -10.21 -23.98
C GLY A 196 -10.38 -11.61 -23.57
N ALA A 197 -9.47 -12.59 -23.59
CA ALA A 197 -9.74 -13.95 -23.12
C ALA A 197 -10.06 -13.99 -21.62
N MET A 198 -9.32 -13.25 -20.80
CA MET A 198 -9.59 -13.11 -19.36
C MET A 198 -10.97 -12.51 -19.09
N LEU A 199 -11.36 -11.45 -19.81
CA LEU A 199 -12.69 -10.83 -19.66
C LEU A 199 -13.82 -11.78 -20.07
N THR A 200 -13.62 -12.52 -21.16
CA THR A 200 -14.58 -13.54 -21.62
C THR A 200 -14.75 -14.63 -20.56
N TYR A 201 -13.65 -15.13 -20.01
CA TYR A 201 -13.66 -16.14 -18.94
C TYR A 201 -14.40 -15.64 -17.69
N LEU A 202 -14.11 -14.41 -17.25
CA LEU A 202 -14.79 -13.81 -16.09
C LEU A 202 -16.31 -13.67 -16.30
N LYS A 203 -16.72 -13.28 -17.51
CA LYS A 203 -18.13 -13.15 -17.86
C LYS A 203 -18.84 -14.51 -17.91
N GLU A 204 -18.24 -15.51 -18.55
CA GLU A 204 -18.86 -16.83 -18.73
C GLU A 204 -18.93 -17.64 -17.43
N GLN A 205 -17.87 -17.59 -16.61
CA GLN A 205 -17.78 -18.42 -15.41
C GLN A 205 -18.38 -17.76 -14.18
N PHE A 206 -18.33 -16.43 -14.10
CA PHE A 206 -18.70 -15.68 -12.89
C PHE A 206 -19.71 -14.56 -13.13
N GLY A 207 -20.15 -14.34 -14.37
CA GLY A 207 -21.05 -13.24 -14.71
C GLY A 207 -20.43 -11.85 -14.55
N VAL A 208 -19.11 -11.75 -14.41
CA VAL A 208 -18.42 -10.47 -14.18
C VAL A 208 -18.21 -9.75 -15.51
N THR A 209 -18.72 -8.53 -15.59
CA THR A 209 -18.61 -7.65 -16.76
C THR A 209 -17.31 -6.86 -16.77
N GLN A 210 -16.92 -6.34 -17.95
CA GLN A 210 -15.78 -5.44 -18.06
C GLN A 210 -15.89 -4.22 -17.15
N SER A 211 -17.08 -3.63 -17.00
CA SER A 211 -17.33 -2.48 -16.11
C SER A 211 -16.94 -2.79 -14.66
N GLN A 212 -17.30 -3.96 -14.16
CA GLN A 212 -16.97 -4.38 -12.80
C GLN A 212 -15.46 -4.59 -12.62
N VAL A 213 -14.78 -5.14 -13.63
CA VAL A 213 -13.32 -5.27 -13.64
C VAL A 213 -12.65 -3.89 -13.59
N GLU A 214 -13.04 -2.97 -14.46
CA GLU A 214 -12.51 -1.61 -14.48
C GLU A 214 -12.77 -0.87 -13.17
N LYS A 215 -13.96 -1.03 -12.58
CA LYS A 215 -14.31 -0.45 -11.27
C LYS A 215 -13.42 -1.00 -10.14
N ARG A 216 -13.11 -2.30 -10.16
CA ARG A 216 -12.22 -2.93 -9.17
C ARG A 216 -10.80 -2.41 -9.26
N PHE A 217 -10.25 -2.35 -10.47
CA PHE A 217 -8.87 -1.89 -10.68
C PHE A 217 -8.74 -0.37 -10.60
N GLY A 218 -9.80 0.37 -10.91
CA GLY A 218 -9.86 1.83 -10.86
C GLY A 218 -9.36 2.53 -12.13
N TYR A 219 -9.23 1.80 -13.24
CA TYR A 219 -8.82 2.29 -14.56
C TYR A 219 -9.28 1.33 -15.66
N LYS A 220 -9.20 1.77 -16.92
CA LYS A 220 -9.66 1.04 -18.11
C LYS A 220 -8.82 -0.19 -18.40
N THR A 221 -9.44 -1.24 -18.94
CA THR A 221 -8.76 -2.47 -19.36
C THR A 221 -7.72 -2.24 -20.46
N ASP A 222 -7.89 -1.19 -21.25
CA ASP A 222 -6.89 -0.76 -22.25
C ASP A 222 -5.54 -0.38 -21.63
N SER A 223 -5.52 -0.03 -20.33
CA SER A 223 -4.29 0.29 -19.58
C SER A 223 -3.75 -0.92 -18.79
N PHE A 224 -4.27 -2.12 -19.02
CA PHE A 224 -3.80 -3.32 -18.32
C PHE A 224 -2.38 -3.70 -18.76
N THR A 225 -1.65 -4.32 -17.84
CA THR A 225 -0.29 -4.83 -17.97
C THR A 225 -0.26 -6.32 -17.66
N GLU A 226 0.89 -6.96 -17.84
CA GLU A 226 1.10 -8.35 -17.42
C GLU A 226 0.74 -8.57 -15.95
N TYR A 227 1.05 -7.58 -15.10
CA TYR A 227 0.74 -7.62 -13.68
C TYR A 227 -0.77 -7.68 -13.42
N ASP A 228 -1.58 -6.94 -14.18
CA ASP A 228 -3.05 -6.95 -14.05
C ASP A 228 -3.63 -8.35 -14.35
N LEU A 229 -3.06 -9.05 -15.33
CA LEU A 229 -3.43 -10.45 -15.63
C LEU A 229 -3.07 -11.38 -14.49
N VAL A 230 -1.87 -11.23 -13.90
CA VAL A 230 -1.44 -12.01 -12.72
C VAL A 230 -2.37 -11.76 -11.54
N GLN A 231 -2.70 -10.50 -11.25
CA GLN A 231 -3.62 -10.17 -10.16
C GLN A 231 -5.00 -10.79 -10.39
N THR A 232 -5.53 -10.71 -11.61
CA THR A 232 -6.81 -11.32 -11.96
C THR A 232 -6.77 -12.84 -11.84
N LYS A 233 -5.68 -13.48 -12.27
CA LYS A 233 -5.46 -14.93 -12.11
C LYS A 233 -5.42 -15.33 -10.64
N ASN A 234 -4.76 -14.55 -9.78
CA ASN A 234 -4.71 -14.81 -8.34
C ASN A 234 -6.11 -14.71 -7.70
N ILE A 235 -6.92 -13.72 -8.11
CA ILE A 235 -8.32 -13.59 -7.69
C ILE A 235 -9.12 -14.83 -8.11
N ILE A 236 -9.00 -15.24 -9.38
CA ILE A 236 -9.68 -16.44 -9.91
C ILE A 236 -9.29 -17.69 -9.11
N ASN A 237 -8.01 -17.87 -8.81
CA ASN A 237 -7.52 -19.02 -8.04
C ASN A 237 -8.06 -18.98 -6.60
N SER A 238 -8.02 -17.82 -5.92
CA SER A 238 -8.60 -17.65 -4.58
C SER A 238 -10.09 -18.00 -4.53
N ILE A 239 -10.83 -17.70 -5.60
CA ILE A 239 -12.25 -18.07 -5.72
C ILE A 239 -12.41 -19.58 -5.94
N LYS A 240 -11.62 -20.18 -6.84
CA LYS A 240 -11.65 -21.63 -7.12
C LYS A 240 -11.28 -22.46 -5.90
N ASP A 241 -10.32 -21.98 -5.11
CA ASP A 241 -9.85 -22.63 -3.89
C ASP A 241 -10.80 -22.42 -2.71
N GLY A 242 -11.89 -21.65 -2.89
CA GLY A 242 -12.90 -21.38 -1.86
C GLY A 242 -12.46 -20.40 -0.76
N MET A 243 -11.32 -19.73 -0.93
CA MET A 243 -10.76 -18.78 0.04
C MET A 243 -11.48 -17.43 0.05
N SER A 244 -12.17 -17.10 -1.03
CA SER A 244 -12.92 -15.84 -1.21
C SER A 244 -14.09 -16.03 -2.16
N LYS A 245 -15.08 -15.16 -2.10
CA LYS A 245 -16.24 -15.15 -3.02
C LYS A 245 -16.06 -14.11 -4.12
N ILE A 246 -16.78 -14.26 -5.23
CA ILE A 246 -16.72 -13.28 -6.32
C ILE A 246 -17.14 -11.88 -5.86
N GLU A 247 -18.10 -11.80 -4.94
CA GLU A 247 -18.60 -10.55 -4.36
C GLU A 247 -17.58 -9.83 -3.46
N ASP A 248 -16.54 -10.53 -2.97
CA ASP A 248 -15.47 -9.90 -2.20
C ASP A 248 -14.53 -9.07 -3.09
N TRP A 249 -14.55 -9.34 -4.41
CA TRP A 249 -13.65 -8.74 -5.39
C TRP A 249 -14.35 -7.84 -6.40
N PHE A 250 -15.56 -8.21 -6.83
CA PHE A 250 -16.33 -7.47 -7.82
C PHE A 250 -17.72 -7.18 -7.26
N ASP A 251 -18.03 -5.89 -7.10
CA ASP A 251 -19.36 -5.46 -6.69
C ASP A 251 -20.40 -5.98 -7.70
N LYS A 252 -21.53 -6.51 -7.25
CA LYS A 252 -22.69 -6.69 -8.12
C LYS A 252 -23.17 -5.30 -8.51
N ASP A 253 -22.98 -4.93 -9.77
CA ASP A 253 -23.68 -3.77 -10.30
C ASP A 253 -25.16 -4.15 -10.37
N LEU A 254 -25.95 -3.68 -9.39
CA LEU A 254 -27.32 -3.29 -9.70
C LEU A 254 -27.20 -2.19 -10.76
N PRO A 255 -28.00 -2.23 -11.84
CA PRO A 255 -27.91 -1.27 -12.93
C PRO A 255 -27.90 0.14 -12.34
N THR A 256 -26.81 0.85 -12.60
CA THR A 256 -26.57 2.20 -12.13
C THR A 256 -27.72 3.05 -12.66
N LYS A 257 -28.55 3.60 -11.76
CA LYS A 257 -29.44 4.70 -12.14
C LYS A 257 -28.53 5.81 -12.66
N THR A 258 -28.68 6.07 -13.95
CA THR A 258 -28.17 7.26 -14.63
C THR A 258 -28.48 8.50 -13.79
N ASP A 259 -27.53 9.43 -13.75
CA ASP A 259 -27.64 10.76 -13.13
C ASP A 259 -29.05 11.35 -13.18
N SER A 260 -29.70 11.42 -12.01
CA SER A 260 -30.83 12.31 -11.74
C SER A 260 -30.43 13.38 -10.72
N SER A 261 -29.21 13.92 -10.84
CA SER A 261 -28.69 15.03 -10.02
C SER A 261 -29.01 16.40 -10.65
N LYS A 262 -30.17 16.54 -11.31
CA LYS A 262 -30.67 17.82 -11.82
C LYS A 262 -32.11 18.19 -11.40
N SER A 263 -32.72 17.43 -10.49
CA SER A 263 -34.11 17.72 -10.06
C SER A 263 -34.25 18.27 -8.63
N GLU A 264 -33.20 18.29 -7.82
CA GLU A 264 -33.33 18.66 -6.39
C GLU A 264 -32.81 20.05 -6.03
N LEU A 265 -32.06 20.73 -6.92
CA LEU A 265 -31.62 22.12 -6.70
C LEU A 265 -32.64 23.20 -7.09
N ALA A 266 -33.82 22.82 -7.60
CA ALA A 266 -34.88 23.76 -8.00
C ALA A 266 -36.05 23.85 -7.01
N LYS A 267 -35.92 23.26 -5.80
CA LYS A 267 -36.97 23.27 -4.77
C LYS A 267 -36.64 24.02 -3.48
N GLU A 268 -35.47 24.65 -3.39
CA GLU A 268 -35.03 25.38 -2.17
C GLU A 268 -34.89 26.90 -2.35
N LEU A 269 -35.44 27.48 -3.43
CA LEU A 269 -35.43 28.93 -3.65
C LEU A 269 -36.81 29.44 -4.09
N GLU A 270 -37.80 29.29 -3.22
CA GLU A 270 -38.92 30.25 -3.12
C GLU A 270 -39.21 30.55 -1.64
N PRO A 271 -39.34 31.83 -1.27
CA PRO A 271 -39.57 32.26 0.11
C PRO A 271 -41.07 32.28 0.45
N GLU A 272 -41.33 32.47 1.76
CA GLU A 272 -42.62 32.79 2.41
C GLU A 272 -43.47 31.58 2.87
N LYS A 273 -44.09 31.55 4.05
CA LYS A 273 -44.63 32.62 4.91
C LYS A 273 -44.87 32.11 6.34
N GLU A 274 -44.69 32.99 7.32
CA GLU A 274 -45.18 32.85 8.70
C GLU A 274 -46.72 32.76 8.73
N GLU A 275 -47.26 31.84 9.54
CA GLU A 275 -48.67 31.86 9.94
C GLU A 275 -48.87 32.76 11.16
N VAL A 276 -49.61 33.88 11.02
CA VAL A 276 -50.38 34.46 12.14
C VAL A 276 -51.69 35.09 11.64
N LYS A 277 -52.79 34.38 11.93
CA LYS A 277 -54.15 34.82 12.38
C LYS A 277 -55.07 35.72 11.52
N THR A 278 -56.27 35.16 11.32
CA THR A 278 -57.63 35.75 11.44
C THR A 278 -57.88 37.12 10.84
N ASP A 279 -58.65 37.20 9.74
CA ASP A 279 -60.11 37.38 9.77
C ASP A 279 -60.61 37.54 8.33
N ASP A 280 -61.57 36.69 7.93
CA ASP A 280 -62.36 36.89 6.72
C ASP A 280 -63.47 37.90 7.02
N LYS A 281 -63.47 39.03 6.29
CA LYS A 281 -64.69 39.59 5.71
C LYS A 281 -64.41 40.45 4.47
N GLU A 282 -65.04 40.00 3.40
CA GLU A 282 -65.67 40.78 2.32
C GLU A 282 -64.81 41.57 1.32
N GLN A 283 -64.76 40.97 0.12
CA GLN A 283 -65.29 41.51 -1.15
C GLN A 283 -64.50 42.60 -1.91
N VAL A 284 -64.07 42.15 -3.11
CA VAL A 284 -64.51 42.65 -4.44
C VAL A 284 -63.63 43.69 -5.18
N VAL A 285 -63.46 43.39 -6.48
CA VAL A 285 -62.99 44.17 -7.67
C VAL A 285 -61.58 44.81 -7.61
N GLU A 286 -60.84 45.04 -8.69
CA GLU A 286 -60.75 44.65 -10.11
C GLU A 286 -59.47 45.35 -10.59
N THR A 287 -58.72 44.73 -11.49
CA THR A 287 -57.84 45.39 -12.49
C THR A 287 -56.69 46.28 -11.95
N ASN A 288 -55.61 46.59 -12.65
CA ASN A 288 -55.28 46.49 -14.05
C ASN A 288 -53.74 46.50 -14.17
N GLN A 289 -53.25 45.75 -15.16
CA GLN A 289 -52.23 46.16 -16.12
C GLN A 289 -51.00 46.95 -15.65
N GLY A 290 -49.84 46.36 -15.96
CA GLY A 290 -49.11 46.92 -17.09
C GLY A 290 -47.64 47.22 -16.87
N LYS A 291 -46.82 46.38 -17.52
CA LYS A 291 -45.67 46.75 -18.35
C LYS A 291 -44.47 47.40 -17.66
N LEU A 292 -43.37 46.65 -17.59
CA LEU A 292 -42.29 46.61 -18.60
C LEU A 292 -41.29 47.75 -18.36
N LEU A 293 -40.11 47.39 -17.86
CA LEU A 293 -38.84 47.46 -18.59
C LEU A 293 -37.87 46.46 -17.94
#